data_AF-A0A232FBC5-F1
#
_entry.id   AF-A0A232FBC5-F1
#
_cell.length_a   1.000
_cell.length_b   1.000
_cell.length_c   1.000
_cell.angle_alpha   90.00
_cell.angle_beta   90.00
_cell.angle_gamma   90.00
#
_symmetry.space_group_name_H-M   'P 1'
#
loop_
_entity.id
_entity.type
_entity.pdbx_description
1 polymer ?
#
loop_
_entity_poly.entity_id
_entity_poly.type
_entity_poly.pdbx_seq_one_letter_code
_entity_poly.pdbx_strand_id
1 'polypeptide(L)'
;MLNTILNGSKHVCHVANKQTSSRHFYKWLIIMFNGINKKRIEEVGPDRACAEWLLRNGASVQWKGMKEYLTNYNLLPKEEERFHLSGVDATDSAIHHIGFPHFSGCKYIEDIKLVRCSYIENDAIPLLSIVKDSLKHLEVVECKNVTDEALLHLKNLVNLKTLKLGGMPYVENKDNVVSKLTAALPNCKISYMD
;
A
#
# COMPACT_ATOMS: atom_id res chain seq x y z
N MET A 1 -20.94 76.69 -1.32
CA MET A 1 -19.91 76.95 -0.28
C MET A 1 -19.47 75.61 0.31
N LEU A 2 -18.26 75.56 0.88
CA LEU A 2 -17.71 74.62 1.90
C LEU A 2 -18.70 73.55 2.45
N ASN A 3 -18.38 72.27 2.65
CA ASN A 3 -17.11 71.60 3.03
C ASN A 3 -17.26 70.05 2.78
N THR A 4 -16.36 69.07 2.97
CA THR A 4 -15.00 68.88 3.54
C THR A 4 -14.26 67.75 2.73
N ILE A 5 -12.99 67.43 3.03
CA ILE A 5 -12.09 66.49 2.31
C ILE A 5 -11.91 65.12 3.02
N LEU A 6 -11.70 64.04 2.22
CA LEU A 6 -11.03 62.72 2.45
C LEU A 6 -10.86 62.18 3.90
N ASN A 7 -11.14 60.91 4.24
CA ASN A 7 -10.46 59.69 3.74
C ASN A 7 -11.07 58.41 4.38
N GLY A 8 -11.00 57.26 3.69
CA GLY A 8 -11.36 55.95 4.26
C GLY A 8 -10.82 54.78 3.42
N SER A 9 -9.99 53.92 4.01
CA SER A 9 -9.19 52.93 3.26
C SER A 9 -9.95 51.66 2.88
N LYS A 10 -9.60 51.12 1.71
CA LYS A 10 -10.12 49.85 1.16
C LYS A 10 -9.58 48.65 1.95
N HIS A 11 -10.44 47.67 2.26
CA HIS A 11 -10.04 46.25 2.31
C HIS A 11 -11.21 45.34 1.91
N VAL A 12 -11.27 44.98 0.62
CA VAL A 12 -12.08 43.84 0.13
C VAL A 12 -11.12 42.68 -0.08
N CYS A 13 -11.20 41.67 0.79
CA CYS A 13 -10.32 40.50 0.72
C CYS A 13 -10.80 39.52 -0.35
N HIS A 14 -10.30 39.66 -1.58
CA HIS A 14 -10.41 38.59 -2.58
C HIS A 14 -9.60 37.37 -2.13
N VAL A 15 -10.30 36.35 -1.61
CA VAL A 15 -9.72 35.02 -1.38
C VAL A 15 -9.43 34.39 -2.76
N ALA A 16 -8.17 34.44 -3.18
CA ALA A 16 -7.74 33.92 -4.47
C ALA A 16 -7.82 32.38 -4.48
N ASN A 17 -8.80 31.84 -5.21
CA ASN A 17 -8.98 30.38 -5.35
C ASN A 17 -7.82 29.78 -6.17
N LYS A 18 -6.89 29.11 -5.48
CA LYS A 18 -5.59 28.69 -6.06
C LYS A 18 -5.21 27.25 -5.71
N GLN A 19 -6.14 26.30 -5.77
CA GLN A 19 -5.88 24.91 -5.33
C GLN A 19 -6.53 23.78 -6.17
N THR A 20 -6.40 23.81 -7.50
CA THR A 20 -6.88 22.74 -8.41
C THR A 20 -5.79 21.97 -9.16
N SER A 21 -4.69 22.61 -9.53
CA SER A 21 -3.65 22.00 -10.41
C SER A 21 -2.86 20.86 -9.75
N SER A 22 -2.34 21.07 -8.52
CA SER A 22 -1.43 20.11 -7.87
C SER A 22 -2.04 18.72 -7.65
N ARG A 23 -3.35 18.65 -7.34
CA ARG A 23 -4.08 17.39 -7.17
C ARG A 23 -4.11 16.54 -8.44
N HIS A 24 -4.13 17.17 -9.62
CA HIS A 24 -4.12 16.47 -10.91
C HIS A 24 -2.73 15.89 -11.23
N PHE A 25 -1.67 16.68 -11.05
CA PHE A 25 -0.29 16.20 -11.23
C PHE A 25 0.05 15.06 -10.26
N TYR A 26 -0.35 15.18 -9.00
CA TYR A 26 -0.11 14.16 -7.99
C TYR A 26 -0.88 12.86 -8.26
N LYS A 27 -2.16 12.96 -8.66
CA LYS A 27 -2.95 11.80 -9.11
C LYS A 27 -2.34 11.13 -10.35
N TRP A 28 -1.81 11.91 -11.29
CA TRP A 28 -1.10 11.39 -12.45
C TRP A 28 0.18 10.63 -12.05
N LEU A 29 1.00 11.16 -11.13
CA LEU A 29 2.18 10.43 -10.62
C LEU A 29 1.81 9.08 -10.00
N ILE A 30 0.78 9.04 -9.14
CA ILE A 30 0.28 7.78 -8.56
C ILE A 30 -0.09 6.78 -9.67
N ILE A 31 -0.83 7.22 -10.69
CA ILE A 31 -1.25 6.37 -11.82
C ILE A 31 -0.04 5.90 -12.65
N MET A 32 0.97 6.75 -12.88
CA MET A 32 2.16 6.38 -13.65
C MET A 32 3.03 5.32 -12.93
N PHE A 33 3.21 5.45 -11.61
CA PHE A 33 4.08 4.54 -10.85
C PHE A 33 3.36 3.27 -10.38
N ASN A 34 2.08 3.35 -10.03
CA ASN A 34 1.30 2.23 -9.50
C ASN A 34 0.31 1.61 -10.50
N GLY A 35 0.06 2.23 -11.65
CA GLY A 35 -0.88 1.72 -12.65
C GLY A 35 -0.49 0.36 -13.23
N ILE A 36 -1.52 -0.45 -13.54
CA ILE A 36 -1.39 -1.77 -14.16
C ILE A 36 -1.09 -1.64 -15.65
N ASN A 37 0.06 -2.16 -16.09
CA ASN A 37 0.33 -2.37 -17.51
C ASN A 37 0.03 -3.83 -17.90
N LYS A 38 -1.18 -4.08 -18.43
CA LYS A 38 -1.62 -5.42 -18.84
C LYS A 38 -0.71 -6.04 -19.92
N LYS A 39 -0.33 -5.25 -20.93
CA LYS A 39 0.59 -5.69 -21.98
C LYS A 39 1.93 -6.15 -21.42
N ARG A 40 2.45 -5.47 -20.40
CA ARG A 40 3.69 -5.90 -19.70
C ARG A 40 3.48 -7.22 -18.93
N ILE A 41 2.35 -7.40 -18.26
CA ILE A 41 2.01 -8.68 -17.60
C ILE A 41 1.91 -9.82 -18.62
N GLU A 42 1.40 -9.56 -19.83
CA GLU A 42 1.33 -10.51 -20.94
C GLU A 42 2.73 -10.82 -21.53
N GLU A 43 3.63 -9.84 -21.61
CA GLU A 43 5.01 -9.99 -22.11
C GLU A 43 5.92 -10.80 -21.15
N VAL A 44 6.01 -10.40 -19.87
CA VAL A 44 7.00 -10.94 -18.93
C VAL A 44 6.40 -11.82 -17.81
N GLY A 45 5.08 -11.91 -17.72
CA GLY A 45 4.37 -12.66 -16.69
C GLY A 45 4.11 -11.87 -15.40
N PRO A 46 3.21 -12.37 -14.53
CA PRO A 46 2.72 -11.64 -13.35
C PRO A 46 3.83 -11.40 -12.31
N ASP A 47 4.57 -12.43 -11.90
CA ASP A 47 5.64 -12.31 -10.89
C ASP A 47 6.67 -11.23 -11.25
N ARG A 48 7.09 -11.18 -12.52
CA ARG A 48 8.08 -10.21 -13.02
C ARG A 48 7.50 -8.80 -13.14
N ALA A 49 6.28 -8.64 -13.68
CA ALA A 49 5.63 -7.34 -13.74
C ALA A 49 5.28 -6.77 -12.35
N CYS A 50 5.00 -7.65 -11.38
CA CYS A 50 4.82 -7.30 -9.97
C CYS A 50 6.15 -6.87 -9.33
N ALA A 51 7.25 -7.60 -9.56
CA ALA A 51 8.57 -7.19 -9.10
C ALA A 51 9.00 -5.82 -9.65
N GLU A 52 8.74 -5.56 -10.94
CA GLU A 52 8.96 -4.25 -11.57
C GLU A 52 8.11 -3.14 -10.94
N TRP A 53 6.91 -3.44 -10.44
CA TRP A 53 6.06 -2.48 -9.72
C TRP A 53 6.55 -2.21 -8.30
N LEU A 54 6.92 -3.25 -7.56
CA LEU A 54 7.40 -3.12 -6.18
C LEU A 54 8.72 -2.33 -6.15
N LEU A 55 9.71 -2.75 -6.95
CA LEU A 55 11.04 -2.13 -7.00
C LEU A 55 11.00 -0.66 -7.45
N ARG A 56 10.18 -0.30 -8.46
CA ARG A 56 10.06 1.09 -8.92
C ARG A 56 9.34 2.03 -7.93
N ASN A 57 8.69 1.47 -6.91
CA ASN A 57 8.07 2.21 -5.80
C ASN A 57 8.89 2.08 -4.49
N GLY A 58 10.12 1.57 -4.55
CA GLY A 58 11.03 1.46 -3.39
C GLY A 58 10.73 0.28 -2.46
N ALA A 59 9.81 -0.63 -2.80
CA ALA A 59 9.67 -1.89 -2.10
C ALA A 59 10.73 -2.91 -2.58
N SER A 60 11.12 -3.82 -1.70
CA SER A 60 12.06 -4.91 -2.00
C SER A 60 11.32 -6.23 -2.18
N VAL A 61 11.89 -7.15 -2.96
CA VAL A 61 11.25 -8.44 -3.32
C VAL A 61 12.18 -9.62 -3.12
N GLN A 62 11.63 -10.75 -2.64
CA GLN A 62 12.34 -12.02 -2.54
C GLN A 62 11.80 -13.01 -3.57
N TRP A 63 12.71 -13.66 -4.29
CA TRP A 63 12.38 -14.76 -5.20
C TRP A 63 12.32 -16.09 -4.45
N LYS A 64 11.37 -16.94 -4.81
CA LYS A 64 11.13 -18.25 -4.19
C LYS A 64 12.40 -19.12 -4.20
N GLY A 65 12.88 -19.47 -3.01
CA GLY A 65 14.10 -20.26 -2.80
C GLY A 65 15.38 -19.44 -2.61
N MET A 66 15.33 -18.12 -2.80
CA MET A 66 16.42 -17.20 -2.42
C MET A 66 16.21 -16.70 -0.98
N LYS A 67 17.32 -16.42 -0.28
CA LYS A 67 17.28 -15.84 1.08
C LYS A 67 17.16 -14.31 1.04
N GLU A 68 18.02 -13.69 0.25
CA GLU A 68 18.14 -12.24 0.17
C GLU A 68 16.98 -11.59 -0.58
N TYR A 69 16.65 -10.37 -0.18
CA TYR A 69 15.73 -9.51 -0.90
C TYR A 69 16.48 -8.72 -1.97
N LEU A 70 15.97 -8.74 -3.19
CA LEU A 70 16.33 -7.83 -4.27
C LEU A 70 15.77 -6.44 -3.94
N THR A 71 16.65 -5.44 -3.87
CA THR A 71 16.33 -4.05 -3.52
C THR A 71 16.51 -3.06 -4.68
N ASN A 72 17.18 -3.49 -5.76
CA ASN A 72 17.58 -2.63 -6.88
C ASN A 72 16.91 -3.10 -8.17
N TYR A 73 16.09 -2.24 -8.78
CA TYR A 73 15.42 -2.49 -10.07
C TYR A 73 16.39 -2.94 -11.17
N ASN A 74 17.59 -2.37 -11.23
CA ASN A 74 18.59 -2.66 -12.27
C ASN A 74 19.29 -4.02 -12.07
N LEU A 75 18.99 -4.73 -10.98
CA LEU A 75 19.44 -6.09 -10.71
C LEU A 75 18.31 -7.13 -10.85
N LEU A 76 17.19 -6.75 -11.49
CA LEU A 76 16.21 -7.71 -12.00
C LEU A 76 16.90 -8.71 -12.96
N PRO A 77 16.50 -10.00 -12.97
CA PRO A 77 16.98 -10.98 -13.93
C PRO A 77 16.54 -10.64 -15.36
N LYS A 78 16.98 -11.40 -16.37
CA LYS A 78 16.58 -11.15 -17.76
C LYS A 78 15.08 -11.44 -18.00
N GLU A 79 14.55 -10.95 -19.11
CA GLU A 79 13.10 -11.04 -19.41
C GLU A 79 12.66 -12.41 -19.92
N GLU A 80 13.59 -13.28 -20.27
CA GLU A 80 13.36 -14.68 -20.63
C GLU A 80 13.35 -15.59 -19.40
N GLU A 81 14.02 -15.20 -18.32
CA GLU A 81 14.10 -15.96 -17.08
C GLU A 81 12.76 -15.88 -16.31
N ARG A 82 12.35 -16.99 -15.68
CA ARG A 82 11.06 -17.10 -14.98
C ARG A 82 11.29 -17.43 -13.51
N PHE A 83 11.06 -16.43 -12.66
CA PHE A 83 11.09 -16.55 -11.20
C PHE A 83 9.70 -16.32 -10.63
N HIS A 84 9.48 -16.82 -9.41
CA HIS A 84 8.26 -16.59 -8.65
C HIS A 84 8.55 -15.74 -7.42
N LEU A 85 7.67 -14.79 -7.09
CA LEU A 85 7.77 -14.01 -5.86
C LEU A 85 7.40 -14.89 -4.65
N SER A 86 8.17 -14.79 -3.57
CA SER A 86 7.85 -15.37 -2.26
C SER A 86 7.65 -14.34 -1.16
N GLY A 87 8.42 -13.24 -1.19
CA GLY A 87 8.39 -12.21 -0.16
C GLY A 87 8.33 -10.80 -0.74
N VAL A 88 7.62 -9.91 -0.05
CA VAL A 88 7.53 -8.48 -0.35
C VAL A 88 7.79 -7.68 0.91
N ASP A 89 8.78 -6.79 0.87
CA ASP A 89 9.06 -5.84 1.94
C ASP A 89 8.87 -4.42 1.41
N ALA A 90 7.70 -3.83 1.70
CA ALA A 90 7.33 -2.49 1.28
C ALA A 90 7.63 -1.42 2.34
N THR A 91 8.59 -1.67 3.24
CA THR A 91 9.02 -0.70 4.25
C THR A 91 9.39 0.65 3.61
N ASP A 92 8.76 1.73 4.08
CA ASP A 92 8.90 3.12 3.56
C ASP A 92 8.56 3.30 2.05
N SER A 93 7.86 2.34 1.45
CA SER A 93 7.55 2.33 0.01
C SER A 93 6.38 3.25 -0.39
N ALA A 94 6.47 3.76 -1.64
CA ALA A 94 5.45 4.55 -2.31
C ALA A 94 4.34 3.73 -3.01
N ILE A 95 4.18 2.43 -2.69
CA ILE A 95 3.09 1.63 -3.25
C ILE A 95 1.70 2.15 -2.82
N HIS A 96 0.77 2.19 -3.77
CA HIS A 96 -0.61 2.63 -3.61
C HIS A 96 -1.58 1.52 -4.03
N HIS A 97 -2.78 1.45 -3.44
CA HIS A 97 -3.71 0.33 -3.58
C HIS A 97 -4.06 -0.03 -5.04
N ILE A 98 -4.11 0.95 -5.96
CA ILE A 98 -4.37 0.70 -7.40
C ILE A 98 -3.34 -0.22 -8.07
N GLY A 99 -2.16 -0.40 -7.47
CA GLY A 99 -1.13 -1.31 -7.93
C GLY A 99 -1.27 -2.74 -7.40
N PHE A 100 -2.08 -2.98 -6.37
CA PHE A 100 -2.26 -4.32 -5.78
C PHE A 100 -2.76 -5.38 -6.79
N PRO A 101 -3.50 -5.05 -7.87
CA PRO A 101 -3.80 -6.04 -8.91
C PRO A 101 -2.58 -6.61 -9.66
N HIS A 102 -1.35 -6.05 -9.50
CA HIS A 102 -0.12 -6.71 -9.97
C HIS A 102 0.15 -8.02 -9.21
N PHE A 103 -0.34 -8.18 -7.97
CA PHE A 103 -0.26 -9.45 -7.24
C PHE A 103 -1.10 -10.56 -7.89
N SER A 104 -2.03 -10.22 -8.80
CA SER A 104 -2.87 -11.20 -9.49
C SER A 104 -2.02 -12.15 -10.33
N GLY A 105 -2.08 -13.45 -10.02
CA GLY A 105 -1.27 -14.49 -10.67
C GLY A 105 0.08 -14.75 -10.00
N CYS A 106 0.50 -13.99 -8.99
CA CYS A 106 1.71 -14.24 -8.19
C CYS A 106 1.46 -15.33 -7.13
N LYS A 107 1.31 -16.59 -7.58
CA LYS A 107 0.77 -17.73 -6.80
C LYS A 107 1.58 -18.21 -5.59
N TYR A 108 2.69 -17.56 -5.26
CA TYR A 108 3.66 -18.06 -4.28
C TYR A 108 4.11 -17.02 -3.25
N ILE A 109 3.49 -15.84 -3.20
CA ILE A 109 3.79 -14.83 -2.18
C ILE A 109 3.29 -15.35 -0.82
N GLU A 110 4.24 -15.67 0.07
CA GLU A 110 3.98 -16.17 1.43
C GLU A 110 4.16 -15.07 2.48
N ASP A 111 4.97 -14.05 2.20
CA ASP A 111 5.35 -12.98 3.13
C ASP A 111 5.07 -11.59 2.52
N ILE A 112 4.33 -10.73 3.24
CA ILE A 112 4.16 -9.31 2.90
C ILE A 112 4.36 -8.44 4.15
N LYS A 113 5.21 -7.42 4.03
CA LYS A 113 5.28 -6.31 5.00
C LYS A 113 4.85 -5.01 4.36
N LEU A 114 3.91 -4.33 5.01
CA LEU A 114 3.49 -2.96 4.76
C LEU A 114 3.89 -2.13 5.99
N VAL A 115 5.04 -1.46 5.95
CA VAL A 115 5.59 -0.69 7.08
C VAL A 115 5.81 0.76 6.65
N ARG A 116 5.20 1.73 7.36
CA ARG A 116 5.24 3.17 7.05
C ARG A 116 4.78 3.56 5.63
N CYS A 117 4.16 2.65 4.88
CA CYS A 117 3.66 2.90 3.52
C CYS A 117 2.59 4.00 3.55
N SER A 118 2.99 5.24 3.25
CA SER A 118 2.16 6.43 3.49
C SER A 118 0.99 6.59 2.52
N TYR A 119 0.83 5.66 1.57
CA TYR A 119 -0.22 5.59 0.56
C TYR A 119 -1.05 4.30 0.65
N ILE A 120 -0.94 3.60 1.78
CA ILE A 120 -1.77 2.46 2.17
C ILE A 120 -2.85 2.97 3.13
N GLU A 121 -4.08 2.94 2.63
CA GLU A 121 -5.29 3.40 3.29
C GLU A 121 -6.30 2.25 3.33
N ASN A 122 -7.49 2.47 3.89
CA ASN A 122 -8.53 1.45 4.05
C ASN A 122 -8.79 0.58 2.79
N ASP A 123 -8.84 1.17 1.60
CA ASP A 123 -9.07 0.47 0.32
C ASP A 123 -7.99 -0.58 -0.03
N ALA A 124 -6.77 -0.45 0.52
CA ALA A 124 -5.69 -1.40 0.26
C ALA A 124 -5.90 -2.74 0.98
N ILE A 125 -6.45 -2.71 2.20
CA ILE A 125 -6.52 -3.87 3.09
C ILE A 125 -7.37 -5.02 2.52
N PRO A 126 -8.60 -4.81 1.97
CA PRO A 126 -9.36 -5.90 1.35
C PRO A 126 -8.70 -6.45 0.08
N LEU A 127 -7.90 -5.65 -0.63
CA LEU A 127 -7.21 -6.09 -1.87
C LEU A 127 -6.08 -7.09 -1.60
N LEU A 128 -5.59 -7.21 -0.37
CA LEU A 128 -4.67 -8.30 0.02
C LEU A 128 -5.28 -9.70 -0.17
N SER A 129 -6.62 -9.81 -0.27
CA SER A 129 -7.29 -11.06 -0.59
C SER A 129 -6.94 -11.65 -1.96
N ILE A 130 -6.29 -10.89 -2.85
CA ILE A 130 -5.73 -11.36 -4.12
C ILE A 130 -4.68 -12.48 -3.92
N VAL A 131 -3.97 -12.47 -2.79
CA VAL A 131 -2.93 -13.48 -2.43
C VAL A 131 -3.34 -14.40 -1.27
N LYS A 132 -4.63 -14.41 -0.90
CA LYS A 132 -5.17 -15.20 0.24
C LYS A 132 -4.79 -16.69 0.21
N ASP A 133 -4.55 -17.25 -0.98
CA ASP A 133 -4.32 -18.67 -1.20
C ASP A 133 -2.84 -19.08 -0.98
N SER A 134 -1.92 -18.11 -0.92
CA SER A 134 -0.48 -18.33 -0.66
C SER A 134 0.04 -17.61 0.59
N LEU A 135 -0.55 -16.48 0.97
CA LEU A 135 -0.06 -15.59 2.04
C LEU A 135 -0.14 -16.25 3.43
N LYS A 136 1.00 -16.28 4.13
CA LYS A 136 1.17 -16.87 5.48
C LYS A 136 1.56 -15.84 6.53
N HIS A 137 2.33 -14.83 6.16
CA HIS A 137 2.85 -13.83 7.09
C HIS A 137 2.53 -12.43 6.58
N LEU A 138 1.83 -11.64 7.41
CA LEU A 138 1.47 -10.27 7.09
C LEU A 138 1.86 -9.33 8.24
N GLU A 139 2.48 -8.21 7.89
CA GLU A 139 2.81 -7.11 8.80
C GLU A 139 2.22 -5.81 8.25
N VAL A 140 1.35 -5.13 9.01
CA VAL A 140 0.76 -3.83 8.66
C VAL A 140 1.01 -2.86 9.82
N VAL A 141 2.05 -2.04 9.68
CA VAL A 141 2.64 -1.26 10.78
C VAL A 141 2.89 0.18 10.33
N GLU A 142 2.49 1.16 11.13
CA GLU A 142 2.61 2.60 10.81
C GLU A 142 1.96 3.04 9.49
N CYS A 143 1.04 2.25 8.90
CA CYS A 143 0.22 2.65 7.76
C CYS A 143 -0.88 3.62 8.23
N LYS A 144 -0.53 4.90 8.38
CA LYS A 144 -1.27 5.86 9.23
C LYS A 144 -2.74 6.10 8.85
N ASN A 145 -3.15 5.80 7.62
CA ASN A 145 -4.50 6.02 7.10
C ASN A 145 -5.39 4.76 7.14
N VAL A 146 -5.03 3.77 7.97
CA VAL A 146 -5.78 2.51 8.15
C VAL A 146 -6.58 2.54 9.47
N THR A 147 -7.85 2.13 9.42
CA THR A 147 -8.78 2.11 10.57
C THR A 147 -9.17 0.69 11.03
N ASP A 148 -9.85 0.59 12.17
CA ASP A 148 -10.39 -0.66 12.72
C ASP A 148 -11.20 -1.46 11.68
N GLU A 149 -12.09 -0.78 10.95
CA GLU A 149 -12.99 -1.38 9.96
C GLU A 149 -12.19 -2.07 8.84
N ALA A 150 -11.18 -1.40 8.28
CA ALA A 150 -10.36 -1.95 7.22
C ALA A 150 -9.59 -3.20 7.69
N LEU A 151 -9.02 -3.17 8.90
CA LEU A 151 -8.33 -4.32 9.48
C LEU A 151 -9.25 -5.54 9.63
N LEU A 152 -10.55 -5.37 9.86
CA LEU A 152 -11.51 -6.48 9.90
C LEU A 152 -11.73 -7.20 8.56
N HIS A 153 -11.24 -6.66 7.43
CA HIS A 153 -11.22 -7.39 6.15
C HIS A 153 -10.11 -8.47 6.10
N LEU A 154 -9.09 -8.39 6.95
CA LEU A 154 -7.99 -9.37 7.01
C LEU A 154 -8.46 -10.78 7.39
N LYS A 155 -9.66 -10.92 7.97
CA LYS A 155 -10.34 -12.22 8.23
C LYS A 155 -10.47 -13.12 7.00
N ASN A 156 -10.40 -12.55 5.79
CA ASN A 156 -10.49 -13.29 4.53
C ASN A 156 -9.18 -14.02 4.17
N LEU A 157 -8.08 -13.73 4.86
CA LEU A 157 -6.75 -14.31 4.63
C LEU A 157 -6.57 -15.60 5.44
N VAL A 158 -7.44 -16.59 5.19
CA VAL A 158 -7.60 -17.81 5.99
C VAL A 158 -6.34 -18.68 6.13
N ASN A 159 -5.35 -18.48 5.27
CA ASN A 159 -4.08 -19.21 5.31
C ASN A 159 -3.01 -18.59 6.23
N LEU A 160 -3.23 -17.37 6.76
CA LEU A 160 -2.27 -16.71 7.64
C LEU A 160 -1.87 -17.58 8.84
N LYS A 161 -0.61 -17.43 9.23
CA LYS A 161 0.10 -18.06 10.36
C LYS A 161 0.63 -17.00 11.31
N THR A 162 1.00 -15.82 10.81
CA THR A 162 1.29 -14.65 11.63
C THR A 162 0.64 -13.39 11.05
N LEU A 163 0.07 -12.57 11.93
CA LEU A 163 -0.42 -11.23 11.61
C LEU A 163 0.11 -10.24 12.65
N LYS A 164 0.97 -9.32 12.22
CA LYS A 164 1.43 -8.20 13.03
C LYS A 164 0.72 -6.92 12.63
N LEU A 165 0.25 -6.18 13.62
CA LEU A 165 -0.37 -4.87 13.48
C LEU A 165 0.34 -3.88 14.42
N GLY A 166 0.36 -2.58 14.13
CA GLY A 166 0.87 -1.58 15.06
C GLY A 166 0.98 -0.17 14.51
N GLY A 167 1.14 0.84 15.38
CA GLY A 167 1.44 2.23 14.98
C GLY A 167 0.40 2.95 14.11
N MET A 168 -0.82 2.41 13.97
CA MET A 168 -1.91 3.02 13.20
C MET A 168 -2.77 3.89 14.14
N PRO A 169 -2.84 5.23 13.96
CA PRO A 169 -3.46 6.15 14.92
C PRO A 169 -4.99 6.21 14.83
N TYR A 170 -5.59 5.72 13.75
CA TYR A 170 -7.05 5.65 13.56
C TYR A 170 -7.61 4.24 13.81
N VAL A 171 -6.88 3.41 14.56
CA VAL A 171 -7.36 2.13 15.12
C VAL A 171 -7.69 2.39 16.59
N GLU A 172 -8.94 2.77 16.85
CA GLU A 172 -9.39 3.20 18.17
C GLU A 172 -9.54 2.03 19.15
N ASN A 173 -9.86 0.83 18.65
CA ASN A 173 -10.20 -0.33 19.47
C ASN A 173 -9.39 -1.58 19.06
N LYS A 174 -8.08 -1.49 19.32
CA LYS A 174 -7.08 -2.56 19.12
C LYS A 174 -7.58 -3.93 19.60
N ASP A 175 -8.12 -4.01 20.81
CA ASP A 175 -8.61 -5.25 21.42
C ASP A 175 -9.80 -5.86 20.66
N ASN A 176 -10.74 -5.03 20.18
CA ASN A 176 -11.86 -5.50 19.38
C ASN A 176 -11.43 -6.01 18.01
N VAL A 177 -10.44 -5.36 17.38
CA VAL A 177 -9.82 -5.81 16.12
C VAL A 177 -9.11 -7.16 16.33
N VAL A 178 -8.23 -7.26 17.33
CA VAL A 178 -7.50 -8.50 17.63
C VAL A 178 -8.45 -9.64 18.00
N SER A 179 -9.47 -9.38 18.82
CA SER A 179 -10.46 -10.38 19.24
C SER A 179 -11.27 -10.92 18.05
N LYS A 180 -11.82 -10.03 17.21
CA LYS A 180 -12.58 -10.43 16.01
C LYS A 180 -11.72 -11.18 15.00
N LEU A 181 -10.48 -10.74 14.78
CA LEU A 181 -9.57 -11.43 13.86
C LEU A 181 -9.10 -12.78 14.41
N THR A 182 -8.86 -12.90 15.72
CA THR A 182 -8.49 -14.18 16.37
C THR A 182 -9.62 -15.19 16.27
N ALA A 183 -10.88 -14.75 16.47
CA ALA A 183 -12.06 -15.62 16.30
C ALA A 183 -12.25 -16.09 14.84
N ALA A 184 -11.87 -15.28 13.85
CA ALA A 184 -12.00 -15.61 12.44
C ALA A 184 -10.79 -16.38 11.86
N LEU A 185 -9.60 -16.21 12.45
CA LEU A 185 -8.34 -16.81 12.02
C LEU A 185 -7.70 -17.63 13.18
N PRO A 186 -8.36 -18.68 13.70
CA PRO A 186 -7.93 -19.39 14.91
C PRO A 186 -6.57 -20.11 14.79
N ASN A 187 -6.02 -20.24 13.58
CA ASN A 187 -4.70 -20.82 13.30
C ASN A 187 -3.61 -19.76 13.00
N CYS A 188 -3.91 -18.47 13.23
CA CYS A 188 -2.99 -17.36 13.03
C CYS A 188 -2.54 -16.77 14.37
N LYS A 189 -1.23 -16.60 14.56
CA LYS A 189 -0.69 -15.83 15.68
C LYS A 189 -0.81 -14.33 15.38
N ILE A 190 -1.80 -13.69 16.00
CA ILE A 190 -2.05 -12.26 15.87
C ILE A 190 -1.36 -11.50 17.02
N SER A 191 -0.74 -10.35 16.71
CA SER A 191 -0.18 -9.44 17.71
C SER A 191 -0.35 -7.98 17.26
N TYR A 192 -0.87 -7.13 18.14
CA TYR A 192 -0.82 -5.68 17.99
C TYR A 192 0.38 -5.14 18.78
N MET A 193 1.09 -4.17 18.21
CA MET A 193 2.21 -3.46 18.83
C MET A 193 1.80 -2.01 19.07
N ASP A 194 2.07 -1.51 20.27
CA ASP A 194 1.71 -0.15 20.70
C ASP A 194 2.65 0.92 20.11
#